data_AF-A0A355A9L7-F1
#
_entry.id   AF-A0A355A9L7-F1
#
_cell.length_a   1.000
_cell.length_b   1.000
_cell.length_c   1.000
_cell.angle_alpha   90.00
_cell.angle_beta   90.00
_cell.angle_gamma   90.00
#
_symmetry.space_group_name_H-M   'P 1'
#
loop_
_entity.id
_entity.type
_entity.pdbx_description
1 polymer ?
#
loop_
_entity_poly.entity_id
_entity_poly.type
_entity_poly.pdbx_seq_one_letter_code
_entity_poly.pdbx_strand_id
1 'polypeptide(L)'
;SQVTVNLGKPIFTPEKIPVLHDGERFVNQKLVVNGESYTISSILLGVPHTIVFREEFNEDEVIRIGAIIENNEIFPEKTNVNFAKVVNQTQIRVKTWERGAGYTLACGTGSSSVYVLATLLNYVDETKEITIETDGGNLRLSFNDSKDILLKGPAVLVFEGII
;
A
#
# COMPACT_ATOMS: atom_id res chain seq x y z
N SER A 1 -19.86 -10.56 -9.61
CA SER A 1 -19.93 -11.00 -8.20
C SER A 1 -18.87 -10.25 -7.41
N GLN A 2 -19.08 -9.98 -6.11
CA GLN A 2 -18.05 -9.41 -5.22
C GLN A 2 -17.52 -10.53 -4.32
N VAL A 3 -16.20 -10.56 -4.12
CA VAL A 3 -15.54 -11.51 -3.21
C VAL A 3 -14.96 -10.71 -2.05
N THR A 4 -15.07 -11.27 -0.84
CA THR A 4 -14.42 -10.74 0.36
C THR A 4 -13.31 -11.69 0.78
N VAL A 5 -12.12 -11.14 0.99
CA VAL A 5 -10.93 -11.86 1.45
C VAL A 5 -10.52 -11.30 2.81
N ASN A 6 -10.24 -12.18 3.77
CA ASN A 6 -9.59 -11.80 5.02
C ASN A 6 -8.07 -11.90 4.83
N LEU A 7 -7.37 -10.77 4.95
CA LEU A 7 -5.92 -10.67 4.78
C LEU A 7 -5.14 -10.77 6.10
N GLY A 8 -5.84 -10.95 7.22
CA GLY A 8 -5.24 -11.07 8.55
C GLY A 8 -4.71 -9.73 9.06
N LYS A 9 -3.57 -9.80 9.74
CA LYS A 9 -2.99 -8.66 10.48
C LYS A 9 -1.67 -8.18 9.84
N PRO A 10 -1.46 -6.86 9.78
CA PRO A 10 -0.20 -6.30 9.30
C PRO A 10 0.91 -6.43 10.36
N ILE A 11 2.15 -6.47 9.90
CA ILE A 11 3.34 -6.45 10.74
C ILE A 11 4.07 -5.13 10.53
N PHE A 12 4.46 -4.47 11.63
CA PHE A 12 5.09 -3.13 11.62
C PHE A 12 6.58 -3.14 11.98
N THR A 13 7.12 -4.27 12.45
CA THR A 13 8.50 -4.37 12.93
C THR A 13 9.49 -4.34 11.76
N PRO A 14 10.46 -3.41 11.70
CA PRO A 14 11.37 -3.25 10.56
C PRO A 14 12.10 -4.51 10.10
N GLU A 15 12.60 -5.30 11.06
CA GLU A 15 13.28 -6.57 10.81
C GLU A 15 12.43 -7.57 10.02
N LYS A 16 11.10 -7.55 10.26
CA LYS A 16 10.15 -8.41 9.55
C LYS A 16 9.71 -7.81 8.21
N ILE A 17 9.84 -6.50 8.00
CA ILE A 17 9.51 -5.79 6.74
C ILE A 17 10.70 -5.78 5.75
N PRO A 18 11.78 -6.49 6.08
CA PRO A 18 13.17 -6.13 5.75
C PRO A 18 13.40 -4.66 5.36
N VAL A 19 13.25 -3.73 6.31
CA VAL A 19 13.74 -2.35 6.16
C VAL A 19 14.80 -2.04 7.21
N LEU A 20 15.93 -1.46 6.78
CA LEU A 20 17.04 -1.09 7.65
C LEU A 20 16.64 0.12 8.52
N HIS A 21 16.24 -0.16 9.76
CA HIS A 21 15.83 0.86 10.72
C HIS A 21 15.88 0.32 12.15
N ASP A 22 16.47 1.08 13.07
CA ASP A 22 16.67 0.66 14.47
C ASP A 22 15.45 0.88 15.37
N GLY A 23 14.39 1.54 14.88
CA GLY A 23 13.17 1.81 15.62
C GLY A 23 12.18 0.64 15.65
N GLU A 24 11.16 0.72 16.52
CA GLU A 24 10.13 -0.33 16.62
C GLU A 24 9.20 -0.40 15.40
N ARG A 25 9.02 0.73 14.71
CA ARG A 25 8.17 0.87 13.52
C ARG A 25 8.78 1.82 12.52
N PHE A 26 8.64 1.50 11.24
CA PHE A 26 9.02 2.40 10.14
C PHE A 26 7.81 3.23 9.68
N VAL A 27 7.45 4.27 10.43
CA VAL A 27 6.30 5.14 10.12
C VAL A 27 6.75 6.60 10.06
N ASN A 28 6.30 7.33 9.04
CA ASN A 28 6.62 8.73 8.75
C ASN A 28 8.13 9.05 8.73
N GLN A 29 8.92 8.12 8.20
CA GLN A 29 10.36 8.31 8.02
C GLN A 29 10.63 9.16 6.78
N LYS A 30 11.67 10.00 6.83
CA LYS A 30 12.08 10.81 5.67
C LYS A 30 13.07 10.02 4.83
N LEU A 31 12.83 10.01 3.51
CA LEU A 31 13.74 9.48 2.52
C LEU A 31 13.99 10.55 1.45
N VAL A 32 15.26 10.85 1.15
CA VAL A 32 15.62 11.76 0.07
C VAL A 32 15.81 10.97 -1.21
N VAL A 33 15.03 11.28 -2.24
CA VAL A 33 15.10 10.66 -3.57
C VAL A 33 15.29 11.76 -4.60
N ASN A 34 16.39 11.71 -5.36
CA ASN A 34 16.73 12.73 -6.37
C ASN A 34 16.69 14.18 -5.85
N GLY A 35 17.07 14.39 -4.59
CA GLY A 35 17.09 15.72 -3.96
C GLY A 35 15.74 16.20 -3.43
N GLU A 36 14.66 15.42 -3.57
CA GLU A 36 13.36 15.69 -2.98
C GLU A 36 13.13 14.79 -1.76
N SER A 37 12.52 15.35 -0.71
CA SER A 37 12.21 14.61 0.52
C SER A 37 10.83 13.98 0.44
N TYR A 38 10.75 12.67 0.62
CA TYR A 38 9.52 11.90 0.72
C TYR A 38 9.31 11.43 2.16
N THR A 39 8.09 11.52 2.66
CA THR A 39 7.69 10.89 3.92
C THR A 39 7.12 9.52 3.59
N ILE A 40 7.77 8.48 4.10
CA ILE A 40 7.44 7.09 3.82
C ILE A 40 7.15 6.29 5.09
N SER A 41 6.26 5.31 4.96
CA SER A 41 5.96 4.34 6.01
C SER A 41 5.97 2.95 5.40
N SER A 42 6.43 1.94 6.14
CA SER A 42 6.55 0.58 5.63
C SER A 42 5.86 -0.40 6.56
N ILE A 43 5.15 -1.35 5.97
CA ILE A 43 4.51 -2.46 6.67
C ILE A 43 4.66 -3.75 5.87
N LEU A 44 4.51 -4.89 6.53
CA LEU A 44 4.45 -6.20 5.90
C LEU A 44 3.02 -6.72 5.94
N LEU A 45 2.48 -7.06 4.78
CA LEU A 45 1.20 -7.76 4.63
C LEU A 45 1.36 -8.85 3.56
N GLY A 46 1.86 -10.01 3.99
CA GLY A 46 2.34 -11.07 3.10
C GLY A 46 3.68 -10.70 2.44
N VAL A 47 3.75 -9.54 1.79
CA VAL A 47 4.96 -8.95 1.19
C VAL A 47 5.19 -7.52 1.72
N PRO A 48 6.41 -6.97 1.61
CA PRO A 48 6.71 -5.61 2.04
C PRO A 48 5.98 -4.57 1.19
N HIS A 49 5.41 -3.57 1.86
CA HIS A 49 4.76 -2.43 1.24
C HIS A 49 5.26 -1.13 1.89
N THR A 50 5.77 -0.23 1.07
CA THR A 50 6.15 1.14 1.42
C THR A 50 5.11 2.09 0.85
N ILE A 51 4.60 3.00 1.68
CA ILE A 51 3.53 3.92 1.35
C ILE A 51 4.07 5.34 1.40
N VAL A 52 3.75 6.12 0.37
CA VAL A 52 4.03 7.54 0.24
C VAL A 52 2.69 8.27 0.22
N PHE A 53 2.33 8.96 1.30
CA PHE A 53 1.15 9.83 1.30
C PHE A 53 1.51 11.20 0.70
N ARG A 54 0.74 11.65 -0.31
CA ARG A 54 0.91 12.97 -0.94
C ARG A 54 -0.45 13.57 -1.31
N GLU A 55 -0.50 14.90 -1.37
CA GLU A 55 -1.65 15.65 -1.87
C GLU A 55 -1.84 15.47 -3.38
N GLU A 56 -0.75 15.37 -4.15
CA GLU A 56 -0.78 15.15 -5.58
C GLU A 56 0.40 14.26 -6.01
N PHE A 57 0.17 13.46 -7.04
CA PHE A 57 1.17 12.70 -7.78
C PHE A 57 0.58 12.33 -9.15
N ASN A 58 1.45 12.07 -10.12
CA ASN A 58 1.05 11.56 -11.44
C ASN A 58 1.75 10.22 -11.75
N GLU A 59 1.41 9.63 -12.89
CA GLU A 59 1.97 8.34 -13.30
C GLU A 59 3.49 8.38 -13.51
N ASP A 60 4.01 9.44 -14.13
CA ASP A 60 5.45 9.61 -14.36
C ASP A 60 6.24 9.66 -13.05
N GLU A 61 5.69 10.33 -12.03
CA GLU A 61 6.26 10.36 -10.68
C GLU A 61 6.26 8.96 -10.07
N VAL A 62 5.14 8.24 -10.12
CA VAL A 62 5.03 6.88 -9.58
C VAL A 62 6.04 5.95 -10.24
N ILE A 63 6.19 6.02 -11.57
CA ILE A 63 7.14 5.20 -12.32
C ILE A 63 8.58 5.52 -11.89
N ARG A 64 8.96 6.79 -11.93
CA ARG A 64 10.34 7.21 -11.63
C ARG A 64 10.71 6.98 -10.17
N ILE A 65 9.87 7.44 -9.25
CA ILE A 65 10.16 7.44 -7.82
C ILE A 65 9.90 6.05 -7.23
N GLY A 66 8.87 5.35 -7.68
CA GLY A 66 8.58 3.97 -7.29
C GLY A 66 9.78 3.05 -7.56
N ALA A 67 10.36 3.12 -8.76
CA ALA A 67 11.56 2.34 -9.10
C ALA A 67 12.76 2.65 -8.20
N ILE A 68 12.96 3.91 -7.81
CA ILE A 68 14.08 4.30 -6.95
C ILE A 68 13.85 3.85 -5.51
N ILE A 69 12.63 4.00 -4.99
CA ILE A 69 12.29 3.55 -3.64
C ILE A 69 12.34 2.03 -3.55
N GLU A 70 11.84 1.29 -4.55
CA GLU A 70 11.90 -0.18 -4.61
C GLU A 70 13.33 -0.67 -4.40
N ASN A 71 14.31 -0.02 -5.06
CA ASN A 71 15.71 -0.44 -5.08
C ASN A 71 16.58 0.37 -4.10
N ASN A 72 15.98 1.12 -3.17
CA ASN A 72 16.75 1.89 -2.20
C ASN A 72 17.48 0.95 -1.23
N GLU A 73 18.69 1.35 -0.82
CA GLU A 73 19.57 0.54 0.05
C GLU A 73 18.94 0.19 1.41
N ILE A 74 17.98 0.99 1.90
CA ILE A 74 17.26 0.68 3.14
C ILE A 74 16.32 -0.52 3.00
N PHE A 75 16.06 -1.02 1.79
CA PHE A 75 15.21 -2.18 1.53
C PHE A 75 16.04 -3.33 0.90
N PRO A 76 16.74 -4.16 1.71
CA PRO A 76 17.58 -5.25 1.19
C PRO A 76 16.81 -6.25 0.33
N GLU A 77 15.53 -6.48 0.62
CA GLU A 77 14.65 -7.38 -0.14
C GLU A 77 13.71 -6.64 -1.10
N LYS A 78 14.00 -5.36 -1.35
CA LYS A 78 13.13 -4.42 -2.08
C LYS A 78 11.74 -4.29 -1.46
N THR A 79 10.89 -3.46 -2.04
CA THR A 79 9.53 -3.21 -1.52
C THR A 79 8.56 -2.84 -2.64
N ASN A 80 7.27 -3.12 -2.45
CA ASN A 80 6.23 -2.54 -3.28
C ASN A 80 6.00 -1.09 -2.83
N VAL A 81 5.87 -0.16 -3.76
CA VAL A 81 5.70 1.27 -3.44
C VAL A 81 4.30 1.72 -3.82
N ASN A 82 3.57 2.28 -2.87
CA ASN A 82 2.20 2.73 -3.05
C ASN A 82 2.11 4.24 -2.80
N PHE A 83 1.72 4.98 -3.82
CA PHE A 83 1.45 6.42 -3.71
C PHE A 83 -0.02 6.60 -3.40
N ALA A 84 -0.32 7.32 -2.32
CA ALA A 84 -1.67 7.42 -1.77
C ALA A 84 -2.06 8.89 -1.54
N LYS A 85 -3.22 9.28 -2.10
CA LYS A 85 -3.85 10.58 -1.87
C LYS A 85 -5.12 10.37 -1.08
N VAL A 86 -5.17 10.93 0.12
CA VAL A 86 -6.40 10.92 0.94
C VAL A 86 -7.38 11.91 0.33
N VAL A 87 -8.43 11.42 -0.31
CA VAL A 87 -9.44 12.28 -0.96
C VAL A 87 -10.41 12.82 0.08
N ASN A 88 -10.81 11.97 1.03
CA ASN A 88 -11.59 12.29 2.21
C ASN A 88 -11.49 11.13 3.23
N GLN A 89 -12.20 11.24 4.35
CA GLN A 89 -12.18 10.24 5.43
C GLN A 89 -12.71 8.84 5.04
N THR A 90 -13.26 8.67 3.84
CA THR A 90 -13.81 7.39 3.34
C THR A 90 -13.24 6.95 1.99
N GLN A 91 -12.27 7.69 1.44
CA GLN A 91 -11.80 7.50 0.07
C GLN A 91 -10.33 7.88 -0.07
N ILE A 92 -9.54 6.99 -0.68
CA ILE A 92 -8.13 7.19 -0.98
C ILE A 92 -7.86 6.78 -2.42
N ARG A 93 -7.13 7.60 -3.17
CA ARG A 93 -6.64 7.26 -4.50
C ARG A 93 -5.24 6.66 -4.41
N VAL A 94 -5.02 5.50 -5.04
CA VAL A 94 -3.75 4.76 -4.98
C VAL A 94 -3.21 4.42 -6.36
N LYS A 95 -1.92 4.67 -6.59
CA LYS A 95 -1.14 4.11 -7.70
C LYS A 95 0.01 3.27 -7.13
N THR A 96 0.28 2.12 -7.74
CA THR A 96 1.24 1.14 -7.22
C THR A 96 2.37 0.88 -8.21
N TRP A 97 3.58 0.87 -7.68
CA TRP A 97 4.77 0.29 -8.28
C TRP A 97 5.07 -1.03 -7.55
N GLU A 98 4.85 -2.16 -8.21
CA GLU A 98 5.07 -3.48 -7.64
C GLU A 98 6.51 -3.96 -7.82
N ARG A 99 7.04 -4.56 -6.75
CA ARG A 99 8.37 -5.12 -6.70
C ARG A 99 8.56 -6.15 -7.83
N GLY A 100 9.51 -5.88 -8.72
CA GLY A 100 9.84 -6.74 -9.86
C GLY A 100 8.84 -6.73 -11.03
N ALA A 101 7.69 -6.07 -10.90
CA ALA A 101 6.68 -5.97 -11.97
C ALA A 101 6.52 -4.55 -12.53
N GLY A 102 6.89 -3.52 -11.75
CA GLY A 102 6.77 -2.12 -12.13
C GLY A 102 5.35 -1.60 -11.91
N TYR A 103 4.91 -0.67 -12.77
CA TYR A 103 3.60 -0.05 -12.65
C TYR A 103 2.45 -1.05 -12.88
N THR A 104 1.55 -1.22 -11.91
CA THR A 104 0.38 -2.10 -12.02
C THR A 104 -0.93 -1.35 -11.83
N LEU A 105 -2.01 -1.88 -12.42
CA LEU A 105 -3.33 -1.25 -12.39
C LEU A 105 -3.97 -1.31 -10.99
N ALA A 106 -3.74 -2.40 -10.26
CA ALA A 106 -4.27 -2.62 -8.92
C ALA A 106 -3.42 -3.63 -8.16
N CYS A 107 -3.25 -3.39 -6.85
CA CYS A 107 -2.59 -4.31 -5.93
C CYS A 107 -3.46 -4.48 -4.68
N GLY A 108 -3.98 -5.68 -4.44
CA GLY A 108 -4.90 -5.93 -3.31
C GLY A 108 -4.23 -5.76 -1.95
N THR A 109 -3.05 -6.37 -1.75
CA THR A 109 -2.28 -6.21 -0.50
C THR A 109 -1.72 -4.79 -0.36
N GLY A 110 -1.27 -4.14 -1.45
CA GLY A 110 -0.82 -2.75 -1.43
C GLY A 110 -1.92 -1.76 -1.01
N SER A 111 -3.13 -1.92 -1.58
CA SER A 111 -4.31 -1.13 -1.19
C SER A 111 -4.68 -1.33 0.28
N SER A 112 -4.57 -2.58 0.75
CA SER A 112 -4.83 -2.95 2.14
C SER A 112 -3.81 -2.34 3.09
N SER A 113 -2.53 -2.29 2.68
CA SER A 113 -1.46 -1.64 3.44
C SER A 113 -1.64 -0.12 3.53
N VAL A 114 -2.10 0.53 2.45
CA VAL A 114 -2.46 1.94 2.47
C VAL A 114 -3.60 2.21 3.45
N TYR A 115 -4.66 1.40 3.43
CA TYR A 115 -5.76 1.52 4.40
C TYR A 115 -5.29 1.40 5.85
N VAL A 116 -4.51 0.36 6.16
CA VAL A 116 -3.95 0.15 7.50
C VAL A 116 -3.19 1.37 8.01
N LEU A 117 -2.30 1.93 7.18
CA LEU A 117 -1.51 3.10 7.57
C LEU A 117 -2.35 4.37 7.65
N ALA A 118 -3.32 4.56 6.74
CA ALA A 118 -4.23 5.69 6.80
C ALA A 118 -5.09 5.66 8.07
N THR A 119 -5.53 4.48 8.51
CA THR A 119 -6.21 4.31 9.80
C THR A 119 -5.27 4.60 10.96
N LEU A 120 -4.05 4.03 10.97
CA LEU A 120 -3.07 4.27 12.04
C LEU A 120 -2.73 5.76 12.20
N LEU A 121 -2.72 6.51 11.09
CA LEU A 121 -2.43 7.95 11.05
C LEU A 121 -3.68 8.83 11.20
N ASN A 122 -4.85 8.24 11.44
CA ASN A 122 -6.15 8.93 11.57
C ASN A 122 -6.55 9.77 10.34
N TYR A 123 -6.15 9.35 9.14
CA TYR A 123 -6.52 10.00 7.87
C TYR A 123 -7.90 9.57 7.39
N VAL A 124 -8.36 8.39 7.81
CA VAL A 124 -9.67 7.84 7.47
C VAL A 124 -10.42 7.40 8.72
N ASP A 125 -11.75 7.35 8.60
CA ASP A 125 -12.64 6.92 9.67
C ASP A 125 -12.70 5.39 9.73
N GLU A 126 -11.98 4.80 10.69
CA GLU A 126 -11.90 3.34 10.83
C GLU A 126 -13.24 2.64 11.13
N THR A 127 -14.28 3.39 11.50
CA THR A 127 -15.63 2.86 11.74
C THR A 127 -16.42 2.62 10.46
N LYS A 128 -15.91 3.08 9.32
CA LYS A 128 -16.57 3.00 8.01
C LYS A 128 -15.82 2.06 7.06
N GLU A 129 -16.55 1.58 6.06
CA GLU A 129 -15.93 0.95 4.89
C GLU A 129 -15.22 2.02 4.05
N ILE A 130 -13.94 1.81 3.78
CA ILE A 130 -13.09 2.74 3.04
C ILE A 130 -12.98 2.31 1.58
N THR A 131 -13.08 3.28 0.68
CA THR A 131 -12.86 3.07 -0.75
C THR A 131 -11.40 3.32 -1.09
N ILE A 132 -10.74 2.35 -1.71
CA ILE A 132 -9.46 2.57 -2.38
C ILE A 132 -9.70 2.56 -3.88
N GLU A 133 -9.39 3.69 -4.52
CA GLU A 133 -9.49 3.84 -5.96
C GLU A 133 -8.16 3.49 -6.62
N THR A 134 -8.17 2.45 -7.45
CA THR A 134 -7.02 2.03 -8.25
C THR A 134 -7.34 2.20 -9.73
N ASP A 135 -6.34 2.12 -10.61
CA ASP A 135 -6.61 2.14 -12.07
C ASP A 135 -7.37 0.89 -12.53
N GLY A 136 -7.22 -0.23 -11.82
CA GLY A 136 -7.94 -1.48 -12.07
C GLY A 136 -9.35 -1.53 -11.47
N GLY A 137 -9.80 -0.45 -10.81
CA GLY A 137 -11.12 -0.33 -10.20
C GLY A 137 -11.10 -0.18 -8.68
N ASN A 138 -12.29 0.00 -8.11
CA ASN A 138 -12.44 0.33 -6.70
C ASN A 138 -12.45 -0.91 -5.81
N LEU A 139 -11.67 -0.84 -4.73
CA LEU A 139 -11.64 -1.82 -3.66
C LEU A 139 -12.28 -1.22 -2.41
N ARG A 140 -12.92 -2.07 -1.60
CA ARG A 140 -13.56 -1.72 -0.34
C ARG A 140 -12.83 -2.41 0.80
N LEU A 141 -12.42 -1.65 1.82
CA LEU A 141 -11.64 -2.14 2.94
C LEU A 141 -12.30 -1.77 4.27
N SER A 142 -12.27 -2.71 5.21
CA SER A 142 -12.71 -2.50 6.58
C SER A 142 -11.93 -3.42 7.52
N PHE A 143 -12.03 -3.16 8.82
CA PHE A 143 -11.64 -4.12 9.86
C PHE A 143 -12.85 -4.92 10.31
N ASN A 144 -12.65 -6.21 10.59
CA ASN A 144 -13.63 -7.01 11.32
C ASN A 144 -13.49 -6.79 12.85
N ASP A 145 -14.34 -7.46 13.64
CA ASP A 145 -14.31 -7.38 15.11
C ASP A 145 -12.98 -7.85 15.73
N SER A 146 -12.24 -8.72 15.04
CA SER A 146 -10.91 -9.20 15.45
C SER A 146 -9.75 -8.29 15.02
N LYS A 147 -10.08 -7.15 14.40
CA LYS A 147 -9.15 -6.20 13.75
C LYS A 147 -8.32 -6.85 12.63
N ASP A 148 -8.86 -7.85 11.95
CA ASP A 148 -8.31 -8.34 10.68
C ASP A 148 -8.82 -7.48 9.53
N ILE A 149 -8.00 -7.37 8.48
CA ILE A 149 -8.32 -6.59 7.29
C ILE A 149 -9.24 -7.40 6.37
N LEU A 150 -10.42 -6.85 6.06
CA LEU A 150 -11.34 -7.39 5.07
C LEU A 150 -11.23 -6.58 3.78
N LEU A 151 -10.81 -7.24 2.70
CA LEU A 151 -10.75 -6.67 1.35
C LEU A 151 -11.92 -7.20 0.53
N LYS A 152 -12.74 -6.30 0.00
CA LYS A 152 -13.86 -6.61 -0.89
C LYS A 152 -13.65 -5.94 -2.24
N GLY A 153 -13.70 -6.74 -3.30
CA GLY A 153 -13.48 -6.26 -4.66
C GLY A 153 -14.29 -7.05 -5.70
N PRO A 154 -14.39 -6.54 -6.93
CA PRO A 154 -14.91 -7.31 -8.04
C PRO A 154 -13.94 -8.47 -8.34
N ALA A 155 -14.44 -9.70 -8.31
CA ALA A 155 -13.70 -10.82 -8.87
C ALA A 155 -14.19 -11.03 -10.30
N VAL A 156 -13.32 -10.79 -11.28
CA VAL A 156 -13.58 -11.12 -12.68
C VAL A 156 -12.68 -12.29 -13.01
N LEU A 157 -13.26 -13.42 -13.40
CA LEU A 157 -12.51 -14.54 -13.96
C LEU A 157 -11.90 -14.05 -15.29
N VAL A 158 -10.56 -13.94 -15.34
CA VAL A 158 -9.87 -13.40 -16.52
C VAL A 158 -9.42 -14.51 -17.47
N PHE A 159 -9.07 -15.70 -16.96
CA PHE A 159 -8.88 -16.92 -17.75
C PHE A 159 -8.98 -18.18 -16.87
N GLU A 160 -9.30 -19.32 -17.49
CA GLU A 160 -9.00 -20.67 -16.98
C GLU A 160 -7.95 -21.28 -17.90
N GLY A 161 -6.94 -21.94 -17.33
CA GLY A 161 -5.88 -22.61 -18.07
C GLY A 161 -5.58 -23.98 -17.50
N ILE A 162 -5.15 -24.90 -18.37
CA ILE A 162 -4.56 -26.19 -17.98
C ILE A 162 -3.06 -26.07 -18.29
N ILE A 163 -2.22 -26.32 -17.28
CA ILE A 163 -0.76 -26.42 -17.43
C ILE A 163 -0.40 -27.87 -17.79
#